data_AF-A0A672R4V3-F1
#
_entry.id   AF-A0A672R4V3-F1
#
_cell.length_a   1.000
_cell.length_b   1.000
_cell.length_c   1.000
_cell.angle_alpha   90.00
_cell.angle_beta   90.00
_cell.angle_gamma   90.00
#
_symmetry.space_group_name_H-M   'P 1'
#
loop_
_entity.id
_entity.type
_entity.pdbx_description
1 polymer ?
#
loop_
_entity_poly.entity_id
_entity_poly.type
_entity_poly.pdbx_seq_one_letter_code
_entity_poly.pdbx_strand_id
1 'polypeptide(L)'
;IPSSLNQLHELLSLCVIVISLSLSLSLLQMFLAAMCFVYFAKAFQGSYMKSSIMQIERRFDIPSSLIGFIDGSFEIGNLFVIAFVSYFGAKLHRPRLIGAGCLIMAMGSFITAAPHFFQGLYKYETTISHFSASNGTENILPCLTNGSLAQDEIPTVEIQKVASSSLWLYVFLGNMLRGVGETPVMPLGLSYLDDFSRAENTALYMALIQTMGIMGPMFGFMLGSFCAKLYVDIGAVDLDSITINHKDSRWVGAWWLGFLLTGGVMLLAGIPFWFLPKSLPKQGETETVKQSNVVEDFLPSLKKLFSNTIYMIFIITTIIQVNGFIGLMTFQPKYMEQTYGHSASRAILLIGEFTFAYVFICLILISSMSKYTYGLIILFISNRAPEVSYQQNTLISQCNMACSCSLKHWDPICAASNGLTYASPCLAGCQTSTGVGKEMVFHNCTCIGDSPFPYANMSAVLGQCPRKSDCDYMFKFYMADISDWETDILICSFNCYFLRSINPELKSLALGVHILLIRTLGGIPPAIYFGALIDRTCLKWGTNQCGGRGACRIYDSIAFRLVNLQWLDHTCQPSRFSWDSHVFYHSIPLSSHLNIFLYFSRIFYISIKKKNPTGRILYVCYICFR
;
A
#
# COMPACT_ATOMS: atom_id res chain seq x y z
N ILE A 1 -19.69 -38.67 -20.35
CA ILE A 1 -19.92 -39.44 -19.10
C ILE A 1 -18.67 -40.22 -18.64
N PRO A 2 -17.92 -40.93 -19.51
CA PRO A 2 -16.69 -41.62 -19.08
C PRO A 2 -15.55 -40.66 -18.70
N SER A 3 -15.43 -39.51 -19.38
CA SER A 3 -14.39 -38.49 -19.13
C SER A 3 -14.56 -37.74 -17.81
N SER A 4 -15.81 -37.48 -17.40
CA SER A 4 -16.13 -36.85 -16.11
C SER A 4 -15.94 -37.80 -14.92
N LEU A 5 -16.06 -39.12 -15.13
CA LEU A 5 -15.82 -40.12 -14.09
C LEU A 5 -14.32 -40.28 -13.81
N ASN A 6 -13.47 -40.23 -14.84
CA ASN A 6 -12.01 -40.27 -14.67
C ASN A 6 -11.48 -39.01 -13.97
N GLN A 7 -12.03 -37.82 -14.24
CA GLN A 7 -11.70 -36.60 -13.49
C GLN A 7 -12.13 -36.68 -12.02
N LEU A 8 -13.29 -37.27 -11.73
CA LEU A 8 -13.73 -37.50 -10.36
C LEU A 8 -12.82 -38.50 -9.64
N HIS A 9 -12.36 -39.54 -10.35
CA HIS A 9 -11.43 -40.53 -9.82
C HIS A 9 -10.03 -39.95 -9.59
N GLU A 10 -9.55 -39.06 -10.46
CA GLU A 10 -8.30 -38.31 -10.24
C GLU A 10 -8.41 -37.33 -9.07
N LEU A 11 -9.54 -36.61 -8.93
CA LEU A 11 -9.81 -35.73 -7.79
C LEU A 11 -9.91 -36.50 -6.46
N LEU A 12 -10.56 -37.67 -6.48
CA LEU A 12 -10.63 -38.59 -5.34
C LEU A 12 -9.25 -39.19 -5.03
N SER A 13 -8.46 -39.53 -6.05
CA SER A 13 -7.10 -40.05 -5.86
C SER A 13 -6.14 -38.97 -5.33
N LEU A 14 -6.26 -37.72 -5.79
CA LEU A 14 -5.57 -36.56 -5.22
C LEU A 14 -6.01 -36.29 -3.77
N CYS A 15 -7.30 -36.37 -3.47
CA CYS A 15 -7.79 -36.27 -2.09
C CYS A 15 -7.25 -37.42 -1.24
N VAL A 16 -7.24 -38.66 -1.73
CA VAL A 16 -6.69 -39.81 -1.02
C VAL A 16 -5.18 -39.68 -0.85
N ILE A 17 -4.44 -39.15 -1.83
CA ILE A 17 -3.00 -38.88 -1.73
C ILE A 17 -2.73 -37.77 -0.72
N VAL A 18 -3.52 -36.68 -0.71
CA VAL A 18 -3.42 -35.59 0.28
C VAL A 18 -3.81 -36.09 1.69
N ILE A 19 -4.81 -36.95 1.80
CA ILE A 19 -5.23 -37.62 3.03
C ILE A 19 -4.13 -38.59 3.49
N SER A 20 -3.52 -39.35 2.59
CA SER A 20 -2.44 -40.30 2.88
C SER A 20 -1.13 -39.60 3.25
N LEU A 21 -0.82 -38.45 2.62
CA LEU A 21 0.29 -37.58 3.01
C LEU A 21 0.02 -36.91 4.36
N SER A 22 -1.22 -36.52 4.67
CA SER A 22 -1.56 -35.97 5.99
C SER A 22 -1.60 -37.03 7.09
N LEU A 23 -1.81 -38.31 6.76
CA LEU A 23 -1.74 -39.45 7.68
C LEU A 23 -0.30 -39.85 8.07
N SER A 24 0.73 -39.43 7.31
CA SER A 24 2.14 -39.66 7.67
C SER A 24 2.80 -38.50 8.42
N LEU A 25 2.12 -37.35 8.52
CA LEU A 25 2.58 -36.19 9.28
C LEU A 25 2.12 -36.27 10.74
N SER A 26 3.02 -35.95 11.67
CA SER A 26 2.63 -35.71 13.05
C SER A 26 1.64 -34.54 13.16
N LEU A 27 0.76 -34.55 14.17
CA LEU A 27 -0.18 -33.44 14.43
C LEU A 27 0.51 -32.07 14.53
N LEU A 28 1.76 -32.05 15.02
CA LEU A 28 2.60 -30.85 15.08
C LEU A 28 3.00 -30.35 13.68
N GLN A 29 3.36 -31.26 12.76
CA GLN A 29 3.66 -30.91 11.38
C GLN A 29 2.42 -30.43 10.62
N MET A 30 1.25 -30.99 10.91
CA MET A 30 -0.02 -30.47 10.36
C MET A 30 -0.33 -29.07 10.87
N PHE A 31 -0.13 -28.80 12.17
CA PHE A 31 -0.26 -27.46 12.73
C PHE A 31 0.74 -26.48 12.08
N LEU A 32 2.00 -26.89 11.91
CA LEU A 32 3.02 -26.09 11.23
C LEU A 32 2.61 -25.75 9.78
N ALA A 33 2.16 -26.75 9.01
CA ALA A 33 1.70 -26.54 7.63
C ALA A 33 0.50 -25.58 7.57
N ALA A 34 -0.48 -25.74 8.47
CA ALA A 34 -1.62 -24.84 8.57
C ALA A 34 -1.19 -23.41 8.95
N MET A 35 -0.25 -23.26 9.88
CA MET A 35 0.32 -21.96 10.26
C MET A 35 1.05 -21.29 9.11
N CYS A 36 1.87 -22.03 8.37
CA CYS A 36 2.53 -21.55 7.15
C CYS A 36 1.52 -21.03 6.13
N PHE A 37 0.44 -21.77 5.90
CA PHE A 37 -0.60 -21.36 4.96
C PHE A 37 -1.38 -20.12 5.43
N VAL A 38 -1.68 -20.00 6.72
CA VAL A 38 -2.30 -18.77 7.28
C VAL A 38 -1.36 -17.57 7.18
N TYR A 39 -0.06 -17.73 7.43
CA TYR A 39 0.91 -16.65 7.27
C TYR A 39 1.03 -16.18 5.82
N PHE A 40 1.04 -17.13 4.88
CA PHE A 40 0.93 -16.81 3.46
C PHE A 40 -0.36 -16.03 3.16
N ALA A 41 -1.52 -16.57 3.58
CA ALA A 41 -2.83 -15.99 3.30
C ALA A 41 -3.00 -14.59 3.90
N LYS A 42 -2.52 -14.34 5.13
CA LYS A 42 -2.62 -13.02 5.76
C LYS A 42 -1.77 -11.97 5.05
N ALA A 43 -0.57 -12.34 4.62
CA ALA A 43 0.33 -11.44 3.92
C ALA A 43 -0.11 -11.19 2.47
N PHE A 44 -0.66 -12.22 1.81
CA PHE A 44 -1.35 -12.13 0.52
C PHE A 44 -2.54 -11.17 0.57
N GLN A 45 -3.39 -11.28 1.59
CA GLN A 45 -4.53 -10.37 1.78
C GLN A 45 -4.06 -8.94 2.13
N GLY A 46 -3.02 -8.80 2.96
CA GLY A 46 -2.44 -7.51 3.35
C GLY A 46 -1.89 -6.70 2.18
N SER A 47 -1.07 -7.32 1.35
CA SER A 47 -0.53 -6.72 0.12
C SER A 47 -1.61 -6.38 -0.90
N TYR A 48 -2.65 -7.23 -1.04
CA TYR A 48 -3.78 -6.92 -1.91
C TYR A 48 -4.51 -5.62 -1.48
N MET A 49 -4.73 -5.43 -0.18
CA MET A 49 -5.29 -4.17 0.34
C MET A 49 -4.45 -2.98 -0.07
N LYS A 50 -3.13 -3.03 0.15
CA LYS A 50 -2.20 -1.96 -0.23
C LYS A 50 -2.26 -1.65 -1.73
N SER A 51 -2.33 -2.69 -2.58
CA SER A 51 -2.46 -2.52 -4.03
C SER A 51 -3.79 -1.89 -4.48
N SER A 52 -4.85 -2.06 -3.68
CA SER A 52 -6.22 -1.63 -4.01
C SER A 52 -6.53 -0.20 -3.53
N ILE A 53 -5.70 0.37 -2.65
CA ILE A 53 -5.91 1.68 -2.02
C ILE A 53 -6.21 2.78 -3.05
N MET A 54 -5.43 2.86 -4.12
CA MET A 54 -5.61 3.90 -5.12
C MET A 54 -6.91 3.74 -5.93
N GLN A 55 -7.38 2.52 -6.12
CA GLN A 55 -8.64 2.25 -6.80
C GLN A 55 -9.83 2.65 -5.91
N ILE A 56 -9.73 2.37 -4.61
CA ILE A 56 -10.69 2.79 -3.59
C ILE A 56 -10.74 4.32 -3.49
N GLU A 57 -9.57 4.99 -3.48
CA GLU A 57 -9.46 6.45 -3.47
C GLU A 57 -10.24 7.08 -4.63
N ARG A 58 -10.03 6.57 -5.85
CA ARG A 58 -10.70 7.06 -7.06
C ARG A 58 -12.18 6.72 -7.09
N ARG A 59 -12.56 5.52 -6.64
CA ARG A 59 -13.95 5.05 -6.63
C ARG A 59 -14.84 5.88 -5.72
N PHE A 60 -14.36 6.20 -4.52
CA PHE A 60 -15.11 7.01 -3.56
C PHE A 60 -14.82 8.51 -3.67
N ASP A 61 -13.87 8.89 -4.53
CA ASP A 61 -13.41 10.25 -4.75
C ASP A 61 -13.07 10.95 -3.42
N ILE A 62 -12.18 10.32 -2.64
CA ILE A 62 -11.78 10.76 -1.29
C ILE A 62 -10.33 11.24 -1.24
N PRO A 63 -9.97 12.14 -0.30
CA PRO A 63 -8.59 12.60 -0.14
C PRO A 63 -7.66 11.51 0.40
N SER A 64 -6.35 11.66 0.14
CA SER A 64 -5.31 10.67 0.51
C SER A 64 -5.18 10.51 2.02
N SER A 65 -5.43 11.58 2.79
CA SER A 65 -5.50 11.56 4.26
C SER A 65 -6.58 10.62 4.80
N LEU A 66 -7.77 10.61 4.17
CA LEU A 66 -8.87 9.72 4.56
C LEU A 66 -8.55 8.27 4.20
N ILE A 67 -7.93 8.04 3.05
CA ILE A 67 -7.38 6.73 2.69
C ILE A 67 -6.35 6.25 3.71
N GLY A 68 -5.47 7.13 4.17
CA GLY A 68 -4.52 6.82 5.22
C GLY A 68 -5.19 6.39 6.52
N PHE A 69 -6.32 7.01 6.88
CA PHE A 69 -7.12 6.60 8.02
C PHE A 69 -7.80 5.23 7.82
N ILE A 70 -8.33 4.95 6.61
CA ILE A 70 -8.88 3.64 6.26
C ILE A 70 -7.81 2.55 6.37
N ASP A 71 -6.60 2.81 5.87
CA ASP A 71 -5.49 1.88 5.95
C ASP A 71 -5.05 1.62 7.40
N GLY A 72 -4.93 2.69 8.21
CA GLY A 72 -4.61 2.61 9.64
C GLY A 72 -5.65 1.88 10.50
N SER A 73 -6.90 1.74 10.01
CA SER A 73 -7.95 1.03 10.74
C SER A 73 -7.64 -0.45 11.01
N PHE A 74 -6.78 -1.08 10.20
CA PHE A 74 -6.27 -2.43 10.46
C PHE A 74 -5.56 -2.49 11.82
N GLU A 75 -4.68 -1.54 12.11
CA GLU A 75 -3.95 -1.49 13.38
C GLU A 75 -4.88 -1.10 14.54
N ILE A 76 -5.86 -0.23 14.30
CA ILE A 76 -6.90 0.09 15.28
C ILE A 76 -7.64 -1.18 15.71
N GLY A 77 -8.05 -2.02 14.75
CA GLY A 77 -8.73 -3.29 15.01
C GLY A 77 -7.86 -4.28 15.79
N ASN A 78 -6.57 -4.35 15.47
CA ASN A 78 -5.63 -5.21 16.19
C ASN A 78 -5.47 -4.77 17.66
N LEU A 79 -5.25 -3.47 17.89
CA LEU A 79 -5.08 -2.90 19.24
C LEU A 79 -6.30 -3.13 20.14
N PHE A 80 -7.51 -3.16 19.57
CA PHE A 80 -8.74 -3.35 20.31
C PHE A 80 -8.80 -4.71 21.04
N VAL A 81 -8.16 -5.75 20.50
CA VAL A 81 -8.31 -7.14 20.99
C VAL A 81 -6.98 -7.78 21.41
N ILE A 82 -5.82 -7.20 21.08
CA ILE A 82 -4.51 -7.80 21.36
C ILE A 82 -4.25 -8.09 22.84
N ALA A 83 -4.66 -7.20 23.74
CA ALA A 83 -4.50 -7.40 25.19
C ALA A 83 -5.35 -8.58 25.67
N PHE A 84 -6.60 -8.65 25.21
CA PHE A 84 -7.54 -9.73 25.57
C PHE A 84 -7.05 -11.08 25.05
N VAL A 85 -6.66 -11.15 23.77
CA VAL A 85 -6.19 -12.38 23.12
C VAL A 85 -4.87 -12.87 23.73
N SER A 86 -3.94 -11.97 24.05
CA SER A 86 -2.65 -12.36 24.61
C SER A 86 -2.78 -12.93 26.03
N TYR A 87 -3.68 -12.38 26.86
CA TYR A 87 -3.86 -12.85 28.23
C TYR A 87 -4.79 -14.07 28.33
N PHE A 88 -5.97 -14.01 27.71
CA PHE A 88 -6.98 -15.07 27.82
C PHE A 88 -6.80 -16.16 26.77
N GLY A 89 -6.28 -15.83 25.59
CA GLY A 89 -6.16 -16.77 24.47
C GLY A 89 -5.23 -17.95 24.78
N ALA A 90 -4.19 -17.75 25.59
CA ALA A 90 -3.29 -18.82 26.03
C ALA A 90 -3.97 -19.89 26.90
N LYS A 91 -5.05 -19.53 27.62
CA LYS A 91 -5.84 -20.42 28.49
C LYS A 91 -6.97 -21.14 27.74
N LEU A 92 -7.37 -20.60 26.59
CA LEU A 92 -8.42 -21.16 25.73
C LEU A 92 -7.85 -22.18 24.74
N HIS A 93 -8.71 -22.73 23.88
CA HIS A 93 -8.31 -23.67 22.85
C HIS A 93 -7.59 -22.94 21.70
N ARG A 94 -6.27 -22.74 21.82
CA ARG A 94 -5.46 -21.90 20.92
C ARG A 94 -5.70 -22.14 19.42
N PRO A 95 -5.67 -23.39 18.88
CA PRO A 95 -5.96 -23.61 17.46
C PRO A 95 -7.33 -23.07 17.02
N ARG A 96 -8.42 -23.39 17.74
CA ARG A 96 -9.77 -22.89 17.41
C ARG A 96 -9.88 -21.37 17.46
N LEU A 97 -9.15 -20.71 18.37
CA LEU A 97 -9.13 -19.25 18.44
C LEU A 97 -8.39 -18.62 17.22
N ILE A 98 -7.33 -19.28 16.73
CA ILE A 98 -6.68 -18.92 15.45
C ILE A 98 -7.67 -19.11 14.29
N GLY A 99 -8.35 -20.26 14.23
CA GLY A 99 -9.37 -20.54 13.21
C GLY A 99 -10.52 -19.53 13.22
N ALA A 100 -10.99 -19.12 14.40
CA ALA A 100 -11.98 -18.04 14.55
C ALA A 100 -11.43 -16.69 14.08
N GLY A 101 -10.16 -16.38 14.35
CA GLY A 101 -9.46 -15.22 13.81
C GLY A 101 -9.47 -15.19 12.27
N CYS A 102 -9.14 -16.32 11.62
CA CYS A 102 -9.22 -16.45 10.16
C CYS A 102 -10.63 -16.21 9.60
N LEU A 103 -11.68 -16.70 10.28
CA LEU A 103 -13.06 -16.42 9.88
C LEU A 103 -13.39 -14.92 9.95
N ILE A 104 -12.97 -14.23 11.02
CA ILE A 104 -13.17 -12.78 11.16
C ILE A 104 -12.40 -12.01 10.09
N MET A 105 -11.15 -12.41 9.78
CA MET A 105 -10.37 -11.79 8.70
C MET A 105 -11.04 -11.95 7.33
N ALA A 106 -11.58 -13.14 7.03
CA ALA A 106 -12.28 -13.38 5.79
C ALA A 106 -13.57 -12.56 5.70
N MET A 107 -14.35 -12.50 6.79
CA MET A 107 -15.54 -11.65 6.89
C MET A 107 -15.20 -10.19 6.62
N GLY A 108 -14.12 -9.68 7.22
CA GLY A 108 -13.63 -8.33 6.95
C GLY A 108 -13.32 -8.09 5.47
N SER A 109 -12.71 -9.07 4.78
CA SER A 109 -12.49 -9.03 3.33
C SER A 109 -13.78 -8.88 2.52
N PHE A 110 -14.79 -9.70 2.83
CA PHE A 110 -16.07 -9.66 2.12
C PHE A 110 -16.82 -8.35 2.39
N ILE A 111 -16.77 -7.84 3.62
CA ILE A 111 -17.32 -6.53 3.96
C ILE A 111 -16.60 -5.41 3.19
N THR A 112 -15.28 -5.50 3.02
CA THR A 112 -14.54 -4.54 2.19
C THR A 112 -15.00 -4.58 0.73
N ALA A 113 -15.33 -5.74 0.17
CA ALA A 113 -15.85 -5.88 -1.20
C ALA A 113 -17.32 -5.42 -1.35
N ALA A 114 -18.11 -5.46 -0.27
CA ALA A 114 -19.55 -5.24 -0.28
C ALA A 114 -20.03 -3.93 -0.96
N PRO A 115 -19.34 -2.77 -0.82
CA PRO A 115 -19.76 -1.52 -1.46
C PRO A 115 -19.95 -1.63 -2.97
N HIS A 116 -19.17 -2.46 -3.66
CA HIS A 116 -19.33 -2.60 -5.11
C HIS A 116 -20.72 -3.15 -5.48
N PHE A 117 -21.28 -4.07 -4.69
CA PHE A 117 -22.57 -4.69 -4.97
C PHE A 117 -23.77 -3.79 -4.60
N PHE A 118 -23.56 -2.83 -3.70
CA PHE A 118 -24.60 -1.89 -3.29
C PHE A 118 -24.55 -0.57 -4.08
N GLN A 119 -23.36 -0.20 -4.57
CA GLN A 119 -23.14 1.03 -5.30
C GLN A 119 -23.39 0.78 -6.79
N GLY A 120 -24.23 1.60 -7.41
CA GLY A 120 -24.48 1.53 -8.85
C GLY A 120 -23.21 1.74 -9.71
N LEU A 121 -23.39 1.68 -11.03
CA LEU A 121 -22.31 1.78 -12.02
C LEU A 121 -21.40 2.99 -11.79
N TYR A 122 -20.10 2.80 -12.03
CA TYR A 122 -19.09 3.84 -11.97
C TYR A 122 -19.36 4.92 -13.00
N LYS A 123 -19.54 6.14 -12.52
CA LYS A 123 -19.63 7.33 -13.35
C LYS A 123 -18.35 8.12 -13.17
N TYR A 124 -17.60 8.28 -14.26
CA TYR A 124 -16.43 9.14 -14.33
C TYR A 124 -16.78 10.45 -15.04
N GLU A 125 -16.08 11.54 -14.71
CA GLU A 125 -16.26 12.80 -15.43
C GLU A 125 -15.77 12.65 -16.88
N THR A 126 -16.65 12.94 -17.83
CA THR A 126 -16.33 13.08 -19.25
C THR A 126 -17.00 14.32 -19.80
N THR A 127 -16.32 15.00 -20.73
CA THR A 127 -16.88 16.15 -21.45
C THR A 127 -17.73 15.75 -22.65
N ILE A 128 -17.83 14.44 -22.93
CA ILE A 128 -18.59 13.87 -24.03
C ILE A 128 -20.00 13.53 -23.52
N SER A 129 -20.98 14.38 -23.82
CA SER A 129 -22.39 14.01 -23.66
C SER A 129 -22.82 13.18 -24.85
N HIS A 130 -23.10 11.88 -24.65
CA HIS A 130 -23.80 11.07 -25.64
C HIS A 130 -25.22 11.61 -25.82
N PHE A 131 -25.43 12.53 -26.76
CA PHE A 131 -26.76 12.81 -27.28
C PHE A 131 -27.08 11.69 -28.28
N SER A 132 -27.89 10.71 -27.85
CA SER A 132 -28.49 9.73 -28.75
C SER A 132 -29.48 10.44 -29.68
N ALA A 133 -28.97 11.06 -30.75
CA ALA A 133 -29.79 11.48 -31.87
C ALA A 133 -29.84 10.32 -32.88
N SER A 134 -31.02 9.75 -33.06
CA SER A 134 -31.33 8.72 -34.05
C SER A 134 -30.74 9.04 -35.43
N ASN A 135 -29.97 8.09 -35.98
CA ASN A 135 -29.58 7.95 -37.40
C ASN A 135 -28.72 9.05 -38.05
N GLY A 136 -27.61 9.45 -37.42
CA GLY A 136 -26.52 10.18 -38.09
C GLY A 136 -25.14 9.80 -37.55
N THR A 137 -24.10 9.88 -38.37
CA THR A 137 -22.69 9.76 -37.94
C THR A 137 -22.42 10.70 -36.78
N GLU A 138 -22.05 10.15 -35.61
CA GLU A 138 -21.89 10.89 -34.36
C GLU A 138 -20.66 11.81 -34.39
N ASN A 139 -20.85 13.07 -34.77
CA ASN A 139 -19.87 14.13 -34.52
C ASN A 139 -20.14 14.71 -33.12
N ILE A 140 -19.44 14.20 -32.10
CA ILE A 140 -19.45 14.82 -30.77
C ILE A 140 -18.74 16.18 -30.88
N LEU A 141 -19.39 17.24 -30.39
CA LEU A 141 -18.86 18.61 -30.39
C LEU A 141 -18.46 19.04 -28.98
N PRO A 142 -17.16 18.99 -28.61
CA PRO A 142 -16.70 19.32 -27.26
C PRO A 142 -16.83 20.80 -26.88
N CYS A 143 -16.97 21.69 -27.86
CA CYS A 143 -17.03 23.14 -27.70
C CYS A 143 -18.45 23.75 -27.83
N LEU A 144 -19.51 22.92 -27.92
CA LEU A 144 -20.89 23.37 -28.16
C LEU A 144 -21.84 22.90 -27.06
N THR A 145 -21.58 23.29 -25.82
CA THR A 145 -22.56 23.21 -24.73
C THR A 145 -23.46 24.44 -24.77
N ASN A 146 -24.57 24.38 -25.52
CA ASN A 146 -25.66 25.33 -25.34
C ASN A 146 -26.20 25.13 -23.92
N GLY A 147 -25.89 26.06 -23.02
CA GLY A 147 -26.46 26.13 -21.69
C GLY A 147 -27.96 26.36 -21.78
N SER A 148 -28.73 25.28 -21.81
CA SER A 148 -30.07 25.29 -21.23
C SER A 148 -29.93 24.79 -19.80
N LEU A 149 -30.33 25.63 -18.86
CA LEU A 149 -30.50 25.29 -17.46
C LEU A 149 -31.31 23.99 -17.38
N ALA A 150 -30.66 22.87 -17.04
CA ALA A 150 -31.38 21.68 -16.63
C ALA A 150 -32.14 22.06 -15.36
N GLN A 151 -33.45 22.26 -15.50
CA GLN A 151 -34.37 22.48 -14.40
C GLN A 151 -34.26 21.32 -13.41
N ASP A 152 -34.30 21.71 -12.14
CA ASP A 152 -34.42 20.83 -10.98
C ASP A 152 -35.47 19.74 -11.20
N GLU A 153 -35.04 18.48 -11.28
CA GLU A 153 -35.93 17.32 -11.17
C GLU A 153 -35.60 16.46 -9.93
N ILE A 154 -36.49 16.61 -8.93
CA ILE A 154 -36.97 15.64 -7.92
C ILE A 154 -36.09 15.39 -6.65
N PRO A 155 -36.67 15.46 -5.42
CA PRO A 155 -35.96 15.27 -4.12
C PRO A 155 -35.46 13.85 -3.84
N THR A 156 -35.67 12.87 -4.73
CA THR A 156 -35.24 11.48 -4.54
C THR A 156 -33.74 11.27 -4.81
N VAL A 157 -33.12 12.17 -5.57
CA VAL A 157 -31.68 12.13 -5.89
C VAL A 157 -30.80 12.49 -4.69
N GLU A 158 -31.28 13.33 -3.76
CA GLU A 158 -30.54 13.71 -2.55
C GLU A 158 -30.34 12.52 -1.59
N ILE A 159 -31.35 11.65 -1.43
CA ILE A 159 -31.27 10.48 -0.56
C ILE A 159 -30.25 9.45 -1.09
N GLN A 160 -30.20 9.26 -2.42
CA GLN A 160 -29.23 8.36 -3.06
C GLN A 160 -27.78 8.93 -3.01
N LYS A 161 -27.61 10.25 -3.11
CA LYS A 161 -26.30 10.94 -3.00
C LYS A 161 -25.71 10.88 -1.59
N VAL A 162 -26.55 10.96 -0.54
CA VAL A 162 -26.09 10.88 0.85
C VAL A 162 -25.65 9.44 1.18
N ALA A 163 -26.37 8.42 0.68
CA ALA A 163 -26.02 7.02 0.89
C ALA A 163 -24.71 6.61 0.19
N SER A 164 -24.41 7.14 -1.01
CA SER A 164 -23.16 6.83 -1.73
C SER A 164 -21.92 7.45 -1.07
N SER A 165 -22.07 8.59 -0.39
CA SER A 165 -20.98 9.32 0.27
C SER A 165 -20.41 8.62 1.52
N SER A 166 -21.12 7.64 2.10
CA SER A 166 -20.71 6.95 3.34
C SER A 166 -20.24 5.50 3.11
N LEU A 167 -20.26 5.00 1.88
CA LEU A 167 -19.92 3.60 1.59
C LEU A 167 -18.46 3.21 1.87
N TRP A 168 -17.54 4.19 1.90
CA TRP A 168 -16.16 3.96 2.32
C TRP A 168 -16.05 3.47 3.78
N LEU A 169 -17.10 3.67 4.61
CA LEU A 169 -17.15 3.14 5.98
C LEU A 169 -17.16 1.60 6.02
N TYR A 170 -17.68 0.93 5.00
CA TYR A 170 -17.59 -0.52 4.89
C TYR A 170 -16.15 -0.97 4.64
N VAL A 171 -15.40 -0.24 3.83
CA VAL A 171 -13.96 -0.50 3.62
C VAL A 171 -13.20 -0.33 4.95
N PHE A 172 -13.50 0.74 5.68
CA PHE A 172 -12.95 0.99 7.02
C PHE A 172 -13.28 -0.16 8.00
N LEU A 173 -14.57 -0.52 8.12
CA LEU A 173 -15.01 -1.58 9.03
C LEU A 173 -14.42 -2.95 8.65
N GLY A 174 -14.40 -3.28 7.36
CA GLY A 174 -13.82 -4.52 6.86
C GLY A 174 -12.32 -4.62 7.13
N ASN A 175 -11.57 -3.52 6.94
CA ASN A 175 -10.14 -3.48 7.23
C ASN A 175 -9.86 -3.55 8.75
N MET A 176 -10.70 -2.93 9.58
CA MET A 176 -10.63 -3.06 11.03
C MET A 176 -10.91 -4.50 11.49
N LEU A 177 -11.92 -5.17 10.94
CA LEU A 177 -12.20 -6.59 11.24
C LEU A 177 -11.06 -7.49 10.82
N ARG A 178 -10.39 -7.20 9.70
CA ARG A 178 -9.15 -7.91 9.32
C ARG A 178 -8.06 -7.75 10.38
N GLY A 179 -7.90 -6.58 10.96
CA GLY A 179 -6.99 -6.34 12.09
C GLY A 179 -7.34 -7.17 13.33
N VAL A 180 -8.62 -7.19 13.70
CA VAL A 180 -9.14 -8.00 14.81
C VAL A 180 -8.83 -9.48 14.60
N GLY A 181 -9.11 -10.01 13.42
CA GLY A 181 -8.90 -11.42 13.12
C GLY A 181 -7.42 -11.83 12.99
N GLU A 182 -6.52 -10.91 12.64
CA GLU A 182 -5.07 -11.17 12.57
C GLU A 182 -4.44 -11.35 13.96
N THR A 183 -5.04 -10.70 14.96
CA THR A 183 -4.54 -10.60 16.33
C THR A 183 -4.17 -11.95 16.97
N PRO A 184 -5.01 -13.00 16.95
CA PRO A 184 -4.67 -14.31 17.55
C PRO A 184 -3.63 -15.12 16.79
N VAL A 185 -3.40 -14.86 15.50
CA VAL A 185 -2.62 -15.76 14.62
C VAL A 185 -1.18 -15.89 15.11
N MET A 186 -0.49 -14.75 15.30
CA MET A 186 0.92 -14.72 15.67
C MET A 186 1.17 -15.15 17.12
N PRO A 187 0.59 -14.51 18.17
CA PRO A 187 0.92 -14.85 19.55
C PRO A 187 0.50 -16.27 19.93
N LEU A 188 -0.68 -16.73 19.50
CA LEU A 188 -1.15 -18.07 19.84
C LEU A 188 -0.50 -19.15 18.97
N GLY A 189 -0.20 -18.83 17.71
CA GLY A 189 0.46 -19.74 16.78
C GLY A 189 1.87 -20.08 17.23
N LEU A 190 2.67 -19.05 17.53
CA LEU A 190 4.07 -19.24 17.93
C LEU A 190 4.19 -19.87 19.32
N SER A 191 3.32 -19.49 20.27
CA SER A 191 3.32 -20.12 21.61
C SER A 191 2.88 -21.59 21.57
N TYR A 192 1.90 -21.96 20.73
CA TYR A 192 1.51 -23.36 20.57
C TYR A 192 2.65 -24.17 19.95
N LEU A 193 3.33 -23.62 18.93
CA LEU A 193 4.46 -24.29 18.30
C LEU A 193 5.60 -24.53 19.31
N ASP A 194 6.00 -23.49 20.05
CA ASP A 194 7.08 -23.56 21.03
C ASP A 194 6.79 -24.51 22.21
N ASP A 195 5.54 -24.56 22.69
CA ASP A 195 5.15 -25.44 23.79
C ASP A 195 5.30 -26.94 23.44
N PHE A 196 5.13 -27.30 22.15
CA PHE A 196 5.09 -28.70 21.70
C PHE A 196 6.30 -29.13 20.85
N SER A 197 7.13 -28.21 20.37
CA SER A 197 8.40 -28.52 19.69
C SER A 197 9.58 -28.66 20.66
N ARG A 198 10.64 -29.35 20.21
CA ARG A 198 11.95 -29.30 20.88
C ARG A 198 12.58 -27.92 20.66
N ALA A 199 13.28 -27.40 21.67
CA ALA A 199 13.96 -26.11 21.61
C ALA A 199 14.92 -25.97 20.41
N GLU A 200 15.53 -27.08 19.99
CA GLU A 200 16.41 -27.17 18.81
C GLU A 200 15.67 -26.92 17.49
N ASN A 201 14.41 -27.37 17.39
CA ASN A 201 13.60 -27.31 16.18
C ASN A 201 12.69 -26.07 16.12
N THR A 202 12.37 -25.44 17.27
CA THR A 202 11.49 -24.26 17.32
C THR A 202 11.99 -23.16 16.38
N ALA A 203 13.29 -22.85 16.41
CA ALA A 203 13.87 -21.78 15.58
C ALA A 203 13.65 -22.03 14.08
N LEU A 204 13.82 -23.29 13.63
CA LEU A 204 13.61 -23.68 12.24
C LEU A 204 12.14 -23.57 11.83
N TYR A 205 11.21 -23.99 12.68
CA TYR A 205 9.77 -23.85 12.42
C TYR A 205 9.31 -22.40 12.36
N MET A 206 9.84 -21.55 13.23
CA MET A 206 9.57 -20.10 13.22
C MET A 206 10.09 -19.46 11.92
N ALA A 207 11.28 -19.85 11.47
CA ALA A 207 11.84 -19.38 10.21
C ALA A 207 10.97 -19.81 9.01
N LEU A 208 10.54 -21.07 8.96
CA LEU A 208 9.65 -21.57 7.89
C LEU A 208 8.34 -20.78 7.81
N ILE A 209 7.69 -20.53 8.95
CA ILE A 209 6.45 -19.74 9.00
C ILE A 209 6.67 -18.33 8.44
N GLN A 210 7.77 -17.67 8.83
CA GLN A 210 8.08 -16.32 8.37
C GLN A 210 8.40 -16.30 6.87
N THR A 211 9.21 -17.24 6.36
CA THR A 211 9.52 -17.34 4.92
C THR A 211 8.26 -17.51 4.08
N MET A 212 7.29 -18.32 4.52
CA MET A 212 6.00 -18.47 3.85
C MET A 212 5.19 -17.16 3.86
N GLY A 213 5.27 -16.39 4.94
CA GLY A 213 4.70 -15.05 5.03
C GLY A 213 5.30 -14.06 4.02
N ILE A 214 6.61 -14.16 3.74
CA ILE A 214 7.30 -13.29 2.77
C ILE A 214 6.86 -13.57 1.33
N MET A 215 6.41 -14.79 1.01
CA MET A 215 5.88 -15.09 -0.32
C MET A 215 4.50 -14.48 -0.59
N GLY A 216 3.70 -14.23 0.46
CA GLY A 216 2.34 -13.68 0.33
C GLY A 216 2.28 -12.35 -0.46
N PRO A 217 3.12 -11.34 -0.15
CA PRO A 217 3.16 -10.07 -0.87
C PRO A 217 3.35 -10.17 -2.38
N MET A 218 4.19 -11.10 -2.85
CA MET A 218 4.40 -11.31 -4.29
C MET A 218 3.08 -11.63 -4.98
N PHE A 219 2.37 -12.65 -4.51
CA PHE A 219 1.10 -13.05 -5.10
C PHE A 219 0.03 -11.97 -4.94
N GLY A 220 0.05 -11.22 -3.83
CA GLY A 220 -0.96 -10.20 -3.56
C GLY A 220 -0.81 -8.97 -4.45
N PHE A 221 0.42 -8.53 -4.70
CA PHE A 221 0.70 -7.49 -5.69
C PHE A 221 0.44 -7.98 -7.12
N MET A 222 0.77 -9.22 -7.47
CA MET A 222 0.42 -9.78 -8.78
C MET A 222 -1.10 -9.79 -9.02
N LEU A 223 -1.88 -10.25 -8.03
CA LEU A 223 -3.35 -10.18 -8.08
C LEU A 223 -3.85 -8.74 -8.16
N GLY A 224 -3.26 -7.84 -7.36
CA GLY A 224 -3.54 -6.41 -7.39
C GLY A 224 -3.35 -5.80 -8.78
N SER A 225 -2.24 -6.12 -9.44
CA SER A 225 -1.94 -5.68 -10.81
C SER A 225 -2.99 -6.18 -11.80
N PHE A 226 -3.34 -7.47 -11.71
CA PHE A 226 -4.36 -8.08 -12.55
C PHE A 226 -5.72 -7.38 -12.38
N CYS A 227 -6.20 -7.25 -11.15
CA CYS A 227 -7.46 -6.56 -10.85
C CYS A 227 -7.43 -5.07 -11.25
N ALA A 228 -6.28 -4.40 -11.14
CA ALA A 228 -6.13 -3.00 -11.57
C ALA A 228 -6.25 -2.81 -13.09
N LYS A 229 -5.93 -3.84 -13.90
CA LYS A 229 -6.12 -3.79 -15.37
C LYS A 229 -7.57 -4.00 -15.80
N LEU A 230 -8.36 -4.71 -15.01
CA LEU A 230 -9.77 -4.96 -15.29
C LEU A 230 -10.61 -3.76 -14.89
N TYR A 231 -11.58 -3.36 -15.72
CA TYR A 231 -12.47 -2.25 -15.38
C TYR A 231 -13.39 -2.63 -14.21
N VAL A 232 -13.70 -1.68 -13.34
CA VAL A 232 -14.46 -1.92 -12.10
C VAL A 232 -15.81 -2.60 -12.30
N ASP A 233 -16.55 -2.24 -13.35
CA ASP A 233 -17.87 -2.78 -13.68
C ASP A 233 -17.83 -3.80 -14.82
N ILE A 234 -16.77 -4.62 -14.84
CA ILE A 234 -16.60 -5.68 -15.84
C ILE A 234 -17.83 -6.60 -15.90
N GLY A 235 -18.34 -6.84 -17.11
CA GLY A 235 -19.53 -7.67 -17.36
C GLY A 235 -20.87 -6.93 -17.23
N ALA A 236 -20.89 -5.69 -16.72
CA ALA A 236 -22.09 -4.86 -16.65
C ALA A 236 -22.13 -3.73 -17.70
N VAL A 237 -20.98 -3.34 -18.25
CA VAL A 237 -20.83 -2.26 -19.24
C VAL A 237 -20.05 -2.77 -20.46
N ASP A 238 -20.39 -2.26 -21.64
CA ASP A 238 -19.63 -2.52 -22.86
C ASP A 238 -18.27 -1.81 -22.83
N LEU A 239 -17.18 -2.58 -22.86
CA LEU A 239 -15.80 -2.10 -22.73
C LEU A 239 -15.33 -1.29 -23.94
N ASP A 240 -16.01 -1.41 -25.08
CA ASP A 240 -15.69 -0.72 -26.33
C ASP A 240 -16.26 0.70 -26.38
N SER A 241 -17.34 0.95 -25.63
CA SER A 241 -17.89 2.31 -25.43
C SER A 241 -17.05 3.18 -24.48
N ILE A 242 -16.16 2.59 -23.68
CA ILE A 242 -15.39 3.30 -22.66
C ILE A 242 -14.23 4.07 -23.30
N THR A 243 -14.18 5.38 -23.05
CA THR A 243 -13.16 6.29 -23.60
C THR A 243 -11.86 6.36 -22.79
N ILE A 244 -11.80 5.72 -21.62
CA ILE A 244 -10.62 5.69 -20.75
C ILE A 244 -9.89 4.35 -20.81
N ASN A 245 -8.59 4.37 -20.54
CA ASN A 245 -7.75 3.18 -20.45
C ASN A 245 -7.05 3.10 -19.08
N HIS A 246 -6.41 1.98 -18.78
CA HIS A 246 -5.74 1.72 -17.49
C HIS A 246 -4.52 2.63 -17.19
N LYS A 247 -4.12 3.51 -18.10
CA LYS A 247 -3.12 4.58 -17.86
C LYS A 247 -3.78 5.90 -17.45
N ASP A 248 -5.09 6.05 -17.62
CA ASP A 248 -5.83 7.26 -17.24
C ASP A 248 -6.02 7.33 -15.71
N SER A 249 -5.85 8.51 -15.11
CA SER A 249 -6.02 8.72 -13.67
C SER A 249 -7.47 8.60 -13.18
N ARG A 250 -8.44 8.56 -14.10
CA ARG A 250 -9.85 8.28 -13.83
C ARG A 250 -10.20 6.80 -13.85
N TRP A 251 -9.29 5.95 -14.35
CA TRP A 251 -9.51 4.51 -14.38
C TRP A 251 -9.58 3.92 -12.98
N VAL A 252 -10.61 3.10 -12.76
CA VAL A 252 -10.80 2.33 -11.53
C VAL A 252 -10.79 0.85 -11.89
N GLY A 253 -9.87 0.13 -11.28
CA GLY A 253 -9.74 -1.31 -11.39
C GLY A 253 -10.83 -2.09 -10.64
N ALA A 254 -11.02 -3.37 -10.97
CA ALA A 254 -11.92 -4.29 -10.27
C ALA A 254 -11.40 -4.70 -8.87
N TRP A 255 -11.23 -3.71 -7.98
CA TRP A 255 -10.66 -3.86 -6.65
C TRP A 255 -11.47 -4.76 -5.71
N TRP A 256 -12.77 -4.94 -5.95
CA TRP A 256 -13.63 -5.82 -5.14
C TRP A 256 -13.33 -7.31 -5.36
N LEU A 257 -12.90 -7.67 -6.58
CA LEU A 257 -12.72 -9.07 -6.99
C LEU A 257 -11.64 -9.78 -6.16
N GLY A 258 -10.50 -9.12 -5.92
CA GLY A 258 -9.44 -9.74 -5.16
C GLY A 258 -9.73 -9.81 -3.66
N PHE A 259 -10.63 -8.98 -3.11
CA PHE A 259 -11.08 -9.13 -1.73
C PHE A 259 -11.93 -10.39 -1.53
N LEU A 260 -12.74 -10.76 -2.54
CA LEU A 260 -13.47 -12.03 -2.54
C LEU A 260 -12.51 -13.22 -2.59
N LEU A 261 -11.52 -13.18 -3.50
CA LEU A 261 -10.54 -14.25 -3.66
C LEU A 261 -9.67 -14.42 -2.42
N THR A 262 -9.07 -13.33 -1.93
CA THR A 262 -8.22 -13.35 -0.73
C THR A 262 -9.00 -13.73 0.53
N GLY A 263 -10.27 -13.33 0.64
CA GLY A 263 -11.19 -13.76 1.70
C GLY A 263 -11.48 -15.27 1.64
N GLY A 264 -11.72 -15.82 0.44
CA GLY A 264 -11.89 -17.26 0.23
C GLY A 264 -10.65 -18.06 0.60
N VAL A 265 -9.45 -17.62 0.19
CA VAL A 265 -8.19 -18.25 0.58
C VAL A 265 -8.00 -18.23 2.10
N MET A 266 -8.34 -17.13 2.77
CA MET A 266 -8.27 -17.02 4.23
C MET A 266 -9.26 -17.97 4.94
N LEU A 267 -10.49 -18.14 4.43
CA LEU A 267 -11.43 -19.14 4.96
C LEU A 267 -10.84 -20.54 4.89
N LEU A 268 -10.30 -20.91 3.73
CA LEU A 268 -9.68 -22.22 3.53
C LEU A 268 -8.50 -22.43 4.49
N ALA A 269 -7.70 -21.39 4.73
CA ALA A 269 -6.58 -21.44 5.66
C ALA A 269 -7.01 -21.65 7.12
N GLY A 270 -8.21 -21.21 7.49
CA GLY A 270 -8.75 -21.39 8.84
C GLY A 270 -9.29 -22.81 9.13
N ILE A 271 -9.68 -23.58 8.11
CA ILE A 271 -10.36 -24.89 8.28
C ILE A 271 -9.55 -25.89 9.13
N PRO A 272 -8.24 -26.11 8.88
CA PRO A 272 -7.48 -27.14 9.61
C PRO A 272 -7.46 -26.92 11.13
N PHE A 273 -7.51 -25.67 11.59
CA PHE A 273 -7.42 -25.32 13.01
C PHE A 273 -8.62 -25.77 13.85
N TRP A 274 -9.76 -26.07 13.23
CA TRP A 274 -10.95 -26.56 13.92
C TRP A 274 -10.82 -28.03 14.33
N PHE A 275 -9.98 -28.79 13.63
CA PHE A 275 -9.77 -30.23 13.84
C PHE A 275 -8.55 -30.54 14.71
N LEU A 276 -7.69 -29.55 14.99
CA LEU A 276 -6.49 -29.73 15.79
C LEU A 276 -6.82 -29.77 17.29
N PRO A 277 -6.13 -30.62 18.10
CA PRO A 277 -6.41 -30.77 19.53
C PRO A 277 -5.87 -29.61 20.37
N LYS A 278 -6.44 -29.43 21.57
CA LYS A 278 -6.05 -28.37 22.51
C LYS A 278 -4.59 -28.46 22.95
N SER A 279 -4.07 -29.68 23.10
CA SER A 279 -2.72 -29.97 23.56
C SER A 279 -2.16 -31.19 22.83
N LEU A 280 -0.85 -31.19 22.59
CA LEU A 280 -0.13 -32.32 22.03
C LEU A 280 0.82 -32.91 23.09
N PRO A 281 1.17 -34.20 23.01
CA PRO A 281 2.27 -34.73 23.81
C PRO A 281 3.56 -34.01 23.40
N LYS A 282 4.23 -33.36 24.35
CA LYS A 282 5.47 -32.64 24.10
C LYS A 282 6.55 -33.61 23.61
N GLN A 283 7.33 -33.21 22.59
CA GLN A 283 8.43 -34.05 22.09
C GLN A 283 9.55 -34.19 23.14
N GLY A 284 9.44 -35.21 23.99
CA GLY A 284 10.59 -35.81 24.67
C GLY A 284 10.92 -35.42 26.12
N GLU A 285 10.03 -34.82 26.94
CA GLU A 285 10.09 -34.92 28.42
C GLU A 285 8.98 -34.16 29.18
N THR A 286 8.89 -34.50 30.49
CA THR A 286 7.92 -34.18 31.55
C THR A 286 7.86 -32.71 31.99
N GLU A 287 6.66 -32.25 32.33
CA GLU A 287 6.32 -30.88 32.70
C GLU A 287 7.05 -30.37 33.96
N THR A 288 7.69 -29.20 33.86
CA THR A 288 7.91 -28.32 35.02
C THR A 288 7.36 -26.94 34.68
N VAL A 289 6.14 -26.65 35.15
CA VAL A 289 5.56 -25.31 35.09
C VAL A 289 5.77 -24.65 36.46
N LYS A 290 6.69 -23.68 36.52
CA LYS A 290 6.72 -22.70 37.61
C LYS A 290 5.79 -21.55 37.24
N GLN A 291 4.70 -21.43 37.98
CA GLN A 291 3.77 -20.30 37.89
C GLN A 291 4.18 -19.28 38.95
N SER A 292 4.73 -18.14 38.54
CA SER A 292 4.97 -16.99 39.42
C SER A 292 3.83 -15.98 39.28
N ASN A 293 3.48 -15.32 40.39
CA ASN A 293 2.39 -14.34 40.45
C ASN A 293 2.81 -13.03 39.75
N VAL A 294 2.21 -12.74 38.59
CA VAL A 294 2.64 -11.68 37.65
C VAL A 294 2.10 -10.27 37.99
N VAL A 295 1.18 -10.13 38.94
CA VAL A 295 0.37 -8.90 39.09
C VAL A 295 0.97 -7.87 40.06
N GLU A 296 1.69 -8.28 41.10
CA GLU A 296 2.23 -7.34 42.11
C GLU A 296 3.46 -6.54 41.64
N ASP A 297 4.22 -7.04 40.65
CA ASP A 297 5.46 -6.42 40.17
C ASP A 297 5.36 -5.65 38.83
N PHE A 298 4.15 -5.44 38.30
CA PHE A 298 3.97 -4.91 36.94
C PHE A 298 4.42 -3.45 36.78
N LEU A 299 3.95 -2.54 37.64
CA LEU A 299 4.29 -1.10 37.59
C LEU A 299 5.79 -0.83 37.81
N PRO A 300 6.45 -1.43 38.83
CA PRO A 300 7.90 -1.32 39.00
C PRO A 300 8.69 -1.84 37.79
N SER A 301 8.25 -2.96 37.21
CA SER A 301 8.87 -3.56 36.02
C SER A 301 8.75 -2.66 34.79
N LEU A 302 7.60 -2.02 34.60
CA LEU A 302 7.37 -1.04 33.53
C LEU A 302 8.29 0.17 33.69
N LYS A 303 8.42 0.72 34.90
CA LYS A 303 9.32 1.85 35.18
C LYS A 303 10.78 1.49 34.93
N LYS A 304 11.22 0.30 35.34
CA LYS A 304 12.57 -0.22 35.09
C LYS A 304 12.86 -0.38 33.60
N LEU A 305 11.86 -0.81 32.83
CA LEU A 305 11.95 -0.96 31.38
C LEU A 305 12.10 0.38 30.66
N PHE A 306 11.22 1.36 30.95
CA PHE A 306 11.28 2.70 30.33
C PHE A 306 12.48 3.55 30.82
N SER A 307 13.12 3.16 31.93
CA SER A 307 14.37 3.79 32.41
C SER A 307 15.62 3.27 31.69
N ASN A 308 15.51 2.18 30.91
CA ASN A 308 16.63 1.66 30.13
C ASN A 308 16.81 2.48 28.85
N THR A 309 17.86 3.29 28.80
CA THR A 309 18.17 4.18 27.67
C THR A 309 18.32 3.42 26.34
N ILE A 310 18.91 2.22 26.34
CA ILE A 310 19.09 1.42 25.11
C ILE A 310 17.73 0.97 24.57
N TYR A 311 16.85 0.51 25.47
CA TYR A 311 15.48 0.11 25.11
C TYR A 311 14.68 1.28 24.53
N MET A 312 14.79 2.46 25.13
CA MET A 312 14.11 3.66 24.66
C MET A 312 14.60 4.10 23.28
N ILE A 313 15.91 4.13 23.06
CA ILE A 313 16.49 4.45 21.75
C ILE A 313 16.00 3.43 20.71
N PHE A 314 16.00 2.15 21.06
CA PHE A 314 15.52 1.09 20.16
C PHE A 314 14.05 1.28 19.77
N ILE A 315 13.16 1.57 20.73
CA ILE A 315 11.76 1.85 20.44
C ILE A 315 11.64 3.03 19.48
N ILE A 316 12.31 4.15 19.77
CA ILE A 316 12.20 5.37 18.96
C ILE A 316 12.68 5.10 17.53
N THR A 317 13.85 4.47 17.37
CA THR A 317 14.41 4.05 16.08
C THR A 317 13.42 3.18 15.31
N THR A 318 12.85 2.17 15.96
CA THR A 318 11.92 1.24 15.29
C THR A 318 10.60 1.92 14.92
N ILE A 319 10.10 2.83 15.76
CA ILE A 319 8.90 3.62 15.43
C ILE A 319 9.15 4.47 14.18
N ILE A 320 10.29 5.18 14.11
CA ILE A 320 10.61 6.04 12.96
C ILE A 320 10.74 5.19 11.68
N GLN A 321 11.37 4.01 11.75
CA GLN A 321 11.46 3.07 10.63
C GLN A 321 10.09 2.59 10.17
N VAL A 322 9.26 2.08 11.08
CA VAL A 322 7.94 1.55 10.72
C VAL A 322 7.06 2.67 10.15
N ASN A 323 7.21 3.92 10.64
CA ASN A 323 6.50 5.07 10.09
C ASN A 323 6.80 5.27 8.60
N GLY A 324 8.08 5.35 8.21
CA GLY A 324 8.42 5.55 6.81
C GLY A 324 8.14 4.32 5.95
N PHE A 325 8.24 3.10 6.51
CA PHE A 325 7.79 1.86 5.86
C PHE A 325 6.31 1.91 5.47
N ILE A 326 5.42 2.25 6.42
CA ILE A 326 3.99 2.34 6.13
C ILE A 326 3.67 3.44 5.13
N GLY A 327 4.32 4.60 5.26
CA GLY A 327 4.18 5.70 4.30
C GLY A 327 4.55 5.29 2.88
N LEU A 328 5.70 4.63 2.71
CA LEU A 328 6.16 4.17 1.41
C LEU A 328 5.23 3.09 0.85
N MET A 329 5.00 1.99 1.57
CA MET A 329 4.19 0.87 1.08
C MET A 329 2.77 1.27 0.68
N THR A 330 2.20 2.27 1.36
CA THR A 330 0.82 2.72 1.14
C THR A 330 0.69 3.63 -0.09
N PHE A 331 1.66 4.52 -0.31
CA PHE A 331 1.57 5.55 -1.34
C PHE A 331 2.57 5.39 -2.50
N GLN A 332 3.43 4.37 -2.46
CA GLN A 332 4.41 4.08 -3.52
C GLN A 332 3.78 3.86 -4.90
N PRO A 333 2.71 3.04 -5.09
CA PRO A 333 2.08 2.90 -6.40
C PRO A 333 1.60 4.24 -6.96
N LYS A 334 1.07 5.11 -6.08
CA LYS A 334 0.61 6.46 -6.42
C LYS A 334 1.77 7.37 -6.81
N TYR A 335 2.86 7.34 -6.06
CA TYR A 335 4.07 8.07 -6.41
C TYR A 335 4.64 7.64 -7.76
N MET A 336 4.64 6.33 -8.04
CA MET A 336 5.13 5.78 -9.30
C MET A 336 4.29 6.24 -10.50
N GLU A 337 2.98 6.26 -10.35
CA GLU A 337 2.06 6.74 -11.39
C GLU A 337 2.21 8.24 -11.65
N GLN A 338 2.24 9.05 -10.58
CA GLN A 338 2.28 10.51 -10.73
C GLN A 338 3.63 11.04 -11.20
N THR A 339 4.73 10.42 -10.75
CA THR A 339 6.09 10.89 -11.04
C THR A 339 6.62 10.33 -12.36
N TYR A 340 6.40 9.04 -12.63
CA TYR A 340 6.96 8.35 -13.80
C TYR A 340 5.93 8.09 -14.91
N GLY A 341 4.64 8.31 -14.67
CA GLY A 341 3.59 8.13 -15.69
C GLY A 341 3.29 6.66 -16.01
N HIS A 342 3.67 5.73 -15.15
CA HIS A 342 3.30 4.33 -15.29
C HIS A 342 1.87 4.10 -14.78
N SER A 343 1.08 3.30 -15.51
CA SER A 343 -0.24 2.86 -15.04
C SER A 343 -0.16 2.19 -13.66
N ALA A 344 -1.19 2.36 -12.85
CA ALA A 344 -1.37 1.68 -11.56
C ALA A 344 -1.01 0.18 -11.60
N SER A 345 -1.54 -0.56 -12.58
CA SER A 345 -1.28 -2.00 -12.72
C SER A 345 0.19 -2.33 -12.94
N ARG A 346 0.91 -1.53 -13.74
CA ARG A 346 2.33 -1.75 -14.03
C ARG A 346 3.18 -1.42 -12.81
N ALA A 347 2.86 -0.33 -12.10
CA ALA A 347 3.54 0.01 -10.87
C ALA A 347 3.39 -1.11 -9.83
N ILE A 348 2.17 -1.59 -9.59
CA ILE A 348 1.88 -2.67 -8.65
C ILE A 348 2.60 -3.97 -9.03
N LEU A 349 2.63 -4.33 -10.33
CA LEU A 349 3.33 -5.53 -10.80
C LEU A 349 4.82 -5.45 -10.49
N LEU A 350 5.43 -4.30 -10.77
CA LEU A 350 6.85 -4.10 -10.57
C LEU A 350 7.21 -4.14 -9.09
N ILE A 351 6.38 -3.60 -8.19
CA ILE A 351 6.57 -3.78 -6.74
C ILE A 351 6.64 -5.27 -6.41
N GLY A 352 5.67 -6.07 -6.84
CA GLY A 352 5.65 -7.52 -6.57
C GLY A 352 6.86 -8.28 -7.14
N GLU A 353 7.26 -7.99 -8.38
CA GLU A 353 8.42 -8.63 -9.04
C GLU A 353 9.74 -8.30 -8.33
N PHE A 354 9.95 -7.02 -8.00
CA PHE A 354 11.18 -6.55 -7.39
C PHE A 354 11.33 -7.00 -5.93
N THR A 355 10.25 -6.98 -5.14
CA THR A 355 10.25 -7.54 -3.77
C THR A 355 10.65 -9.02 -3.80
N PHE A 356 10.13 -9.81 -4.75
CA PHE A 356 10.48 -11.23 -4.87
C PHE A 356 11.94 -11.47 -5.28
N ALA A 357 12.40 -10.77 -6.32
CA ALA A 357 13.76 -10.89 -6.80
C ALA A 357 14.77 -10.56 -5.69
N TYR A 358 14.49 -9.51 -4.90
CA TYR A 358 15.38 -9.09 -3.83
C TYR A 358 15.38 -10.06 -2.63
N VAL A 359 14.21 -10.56 -2.21
CA VAL A 359 14.11 -11.60 -1.17
C VAL A 359 14.91 -12.84 -1.56
N PHE A 360 14.80 -13.29 -2.81
CA PHE A 360 15.55 -14.45 -3.31
C PHE A 360 17.07 -14.20 -3.29
N ILE A 361 17.51 -13.00 -3.69
CA ILE A 361 18.92 -12.59 -3.64
C ILE A 361 19.42 -12.53 -2.19
N CYS A 362 18.64 -11.97 -1.25
CA CYS A 362 19.00 -11.91 0.17
C CYS A 362 19.14 -13.30 0.82
N LEU A 363 18.25 -14.24 0.46
CA LEU A 363 18.34 -15.63 0.95
C LEU A 363 19.61 -16.33 0.47
N ILE A 364 20.13 -15.96 -0.71
CA ILE A 364 21.34 -16.56 -1.30
C ILE A 364 22.62 -15.87 -0.82
N LEU A 365 22.62 -14.54 -0.68
CA LEU A 365 23.86 -13.77 -0.51
C LEU A 365 24.28 -13.48 0.93
N ILE A 366 23.58 -13.96 1.97
CA ILE A 366 23.87 -13.72 3.40
C ILE A 366 24.55 -12.35 3.65
N SER A 367 23.76 -11.27 3.55
CA SER A 367 24.11 -9.89 3.91
C SER A 367 25.39 -9.30 3.28
N SER A 368 25.30 -8.61 2.14
CA SER A 368 26.38 -7.66 1.77
C SER A 368 26.06 -6.61 0.68
N MET A 369 24.84 -6.05 0.57
CA MET A 369 24.56 -5.04 -0.49
C MET A 369 24.14 -3.63 -0.06
N SER A 370 24.03 -3.34 1.24
CA SER A 370 23.58 -2.03 1.77
C SER A 370 24.55 -0.83 1.52
N LYS A 371 25.72 -1.04 0.91
CA LYS A 371 26.77 0.01 0.82
C LYS A 371 26.73 0.88 -0.45
N TYR A 372 26.02 0.48 -1.51
CA TYR A 372 26.14 1.12 -2.83
C TYR A 372 24.96 2.02 -3.25
N THR A 373 23.88 2.06 -2.47
CA THR A 373 22.62 2.76 -2.78
C THR A 373 22.70 4.28 -2.55
N TYR A 374 23.47 4.74 -1.56
CA TYR A 374 23.53 6.16 -1.15
C TYR A 374 24.20 7.14 -2.15
N GLY A 375 25.17 6.67 -2.93
CA GLY A 375 25.80 7.51 -3.97
C GLY A 375 24.83 7.87 -5.10
N LEU A 376 23.80 7.06 -5.30
CA LEU A 376 22.82 7.19 -6.37
C LEU A 376 21.63 8.10 -5.97
N ILE A 377 21.25 8.13 -4.69
CA ILE A 377 20.24 9.07 -4.15
C ILE A 377 20.67 10.53 -4.36
N ILE A 378 21.97 10.83 -4.26
CA ILE A 378 22.52 12.17 -4.52
C ILE A 378 22.46 12.53 -6.02
N LEU A 379 22.65 11.56 -6.92
CA LEU A 379 22.47 11.78 -8.36
C LEU A 379 21.01 11.99 -8.75
N PHE A 380 20.08 11.36 -8.03
CA PHE A 380 18.63 11.56 -8.15
C PHE A 380 18.19 13.00 -7.84
N ILE A 381 18.85 13.66 -6.90
CA ILE A 381 18.60 15.07 -6.52
C ILE A 381 19.11 16.03 -7.60
N SER A 382 20.17 15.67 -8.31
CA SER A 382 20.83 16.53 -9.30
C SER A 382 20.04 16.64 -10.61
N ASN A 383 19.24 15.64 -10.96
CA ASN A 383 18.45 15.66 -12.19
C ASN A 383 17.11 16.39 -12.00
N ARG A 384 17.09 17.63 -12.48
CA ARG A 384 15.93 18.53 -12.51
C ARG A 384 14.85 17.98 -13.46
N ALA A 385 13.94 17.14 -12.95
CA ALA A 385 12.76 16.79 -13.75
C ALA A 385 11.88 18.04 -13.96
N PRO A 386 11.22 18.18 -15.13
CA PRO A 386 10.52 19.40 -15.49
C PRO A 386 9.39 19.73 -14.50
N GLU A 387 9.29 20.99 -14.11
CA GLU A 387 8.19 21.49 -13.30
C GLU A 387 6.85 21.29 -14.04
N VAL A 388 5.86 20.77 -13.32
CA VAL A 388 4.49 20.72 -13.83
C VAL A 388 3.93 22.13 -13.67
N SER A 389 3.95 22.92 -14.74
CA SER A 389 3.33 24.24 -14.76
C SER A 389 1.80 24.08 -14.72
N TYR A 390 1.20 24.36 -13.56
CA TYR A 390 -0.23 24.42 -13.38
C TYR A 390 -0.61 25.76 -12.77
N GLN A 391 -1.29 26.58 -13.55
CA GLN A 391 -1.81 27.86 -13.09
C GLN A 391 -3.27 27.96 -13.51
N GLN A 392 -4.18 28.09 -12.53
CA GLN A 392 -5.62 28.02 -12.81
C GLN A 392 -6.10 29.09 -13.80
N ASN A 393 -5.45 30.25 -13.79
CA ASN A 393 -5.76 31.39 -14.66
C ASN A 393 -5.25 31.24 -16.10
N THR A 394 -4.36 30.29 -16.39
CA THR A 394 -3.85 30.04 -17.75
C THR A 394 -4.66 28.99 -18.51
N LEU A 395 -5.63 28.34 -17.85
CA LEU A 395 -6.53 27.38 -18.51
C LEU A 395 -7.53 28.06 -19.44
N ILE A 396 -7.85 29.33 -19.23
CA ILE A 396 -8.63 30.14 -20.18
C ILE A 396 -7.64 31.02 -20.93
N SER A 397 -7.61 30.87 -22.25
CA SER A 397 -6.75 31.60 -23.17
C SER A 397 -7.55 32.04 -24.38
N GLN A 398 -7.01 32.95 -25.20
CA GLN A 398 -7.67 33.45 -26.40
C GLN A 398 -8.15 32.32 -27.33
N CYS A 399 -7.39 31.24 -27.42
CA CYS A 399 -7.70 30.09 -28.25
C CYS A 399 -8.96 29.32 -27.83
N ASN A 400 -9.33 29.29 -26.54
CA ASN A 400 -10.50 28.56 -26.04
C ASN A 400 -11.61 29.46 -25.51
N MET A 401 -11.46 30.80 -25.55
CA MET A 401 -12.50 31.74 -25.14
C MET A 401 -13.81 31.60 -25.94
N ALA A 402 -13.74 31.11 -27.17
CA ALA A 402 -14.92 30.81 -27.98
C ALA A 402 -15.75 29.65 -27.42
N CYS A 403 -15.18 28.84 -26.53
CA CYS A 403 -15.83 27.71 -25.89
C CYS A 403 -16.10 28.06 -24.42
N SER A 404 -17.36 27.97 -23.96
CA SER A 404 -17.73 28.21 -22.55
C SER A 404 -17.36 27.01 -21.66
N CYS A 405 -16.07 26.69 -21.58
CA CYS A 405 -15.58 25.48 -20.94
C CYS A 405 -15.66 25.54 -19.40
N SER A 406 -16.08 24.43 -18.79
CA SER A 406 -16.00 24.26 -17.35
C SER A 406 -14.57 24.02 -16.90
N LEU A 407 -14.06 24.89 -16.03
CA LEU A 407 -12.76 24.71 -15.36
C LEU A 407 -12.73 23.54 -14.37
N LYS A 408 -13.89 22.98 -14.01
CA LYS A 408 -13.98 21.87 -13.05
C LYS A 408 -13.66 20.52 -13.69
N HIS A 409 -13.99 20.34 -14.98
CA HIS A 409 -13.87 19.05 -15.66
C HIS A 409 -12.41 18.64 -15.86
N TRP A 410 -12.14 17.36 -15.61
CA TRP A 410 -10.85 16.73 -15.87
C TRP A 410 -11.01 15.58 -16.88
N ASP A 411 -10.62 15.82 -18.12
CA ASP A 411 -10.72 14.87 -19.24
C ASP A 411 -9.47 14.96 -20.13
N PRO A 412 -8.29 14.52 -19.64
CA PRO A 412 -7.02 14.88 -20.24
C PRO A 412 -6.85 14.33 -21.66
N ILE A 413 -6.30 15.16 -22.54
CA ILE A 413 -5.92 14.79 -23.91
C ILE A 413 -4.46 15.17 -24.19
N CYS A 414 -3.81 14.38 -25.04
CA CYS A 414 -2.43 14.60 -25.46
C CYS A 414 -2.38 15.16 -26.88
N ALA A 415 -1.78 16.33 -27.02
CA ALA A 415 -1.42 16.90 -28.30
C ALA A 415 -0.03 16.40 -28.72
N ALA A 416 0.02 15.41 -29.61
CA ALA A 416 1.28 14.81 -30.05
C ALA A 416 2.21 15.81 -30.75
N SER A 417 1.66 16.88 -31.33
CA SER A 417 2.40 17.90 -32.08
C SER A 417 3.27 18.80 -31.21
N ASN A 418 2.82 19.17 -30.01
CA ASN A 418 3.58 20.01 -29.07
C ASN A 418 3.97 19.28 -27.78
N GLY A 419 3.55 18.03 -27.60
CA GLY A 419 3.84 17.19 -26.43
C GLY A 419 3.16 17.65 -25.14
N LEU A 420 2.15 18.54 -25.22
CA LEU A 420 1.43 19.07 -24.07
C LEU A 420 0.16 18.29 -23.78
N THR A 421 -0.12 18.10 -22.50
CA THR A 421 -1.37 17.52 -22.00
C THR A 421 -2.32 18.65 -21.63
N TYR A 422 -3.50 18.69 -22.26
CA TYR A 422 -4.55 19.66 -21.95
C TYR A 422 -5.56 19.03 -20.97
N ALA A 423 -6.15 19.85 -20.11
CA ALA A 423 -7.05 19.38 -19.04
C ALA A 423 -8.39 18.85 -19.55
N SER A 424 -8.87 19.32 -20.71
CA SER A 424 -10.04 18.78 -21.41
C SER A 424 -10.00 19.07 -22.91
N PRO A 425 -10.75 18.34 -23.75
CA PRO A 425 -10.90 18.65 -25.17
C PRO A 425 -11.46 20.06 -25.42
N CYS A 426 -12.42 20.50 -24.59
CA CYS A 426 -12.97 21.85 -24.64
C CYS A 426 -11.88 22.90 -24.36
N LEU A 427 -11.07 22.69 -23.31
CA LEU A 427 -10.00 23.62 -22.95
C LEU A 427 -8.86 23.64 -23.96
N ALA A 428 -8.73 22.61 -24.81
CA ALA A 428 -7.85 22.62 -25.97
C ALA A 428 -8.48 23.29 -27.21
N GLY A 429 -9.76 23.68 -27.13
CA GLY A 429 -10.50 24.31 -28.23
C GLY A 429 -10.87 23.36 -29.37
N CYS A 430 -10.99 22.05 -29.08
CA CYS A 430 -11.32 21.05 -30.09
C CYS A 430 -12.80 21.14 -30.51
N GLN A 431 -13.05 21.13 -31.82
CA GLN A 431 -14.40 21.30 -32.38
C GLN A 431 -15.08 20.00 -32.77
N THR A 432 -14.30 19.00 -33.21
CA THR A 432 -14.83 17.73 -33.72
C THR A 432 -14.05 16.56 -33.15
N SER A 433 -14.66 15.37 -33.14
CA SER A 433 -13.98 14.12 -32.81
C SER A 433 -14.36 13.02 -33.78
N THR A 434 -13.45 12.09 -34.03
CA THR A 434 -13.67 10.88 -34.83
C THR A 434 -13.27 9.65 -34.05
N GLY A 435 -13.94 8.52 -34.28
CA GLY A 435 -13.67 7.26 -33.58
C GLY A 435 -14.57 7.07 -32.36
N VAL A 436 -14.62 5.83 -31.85
CA VAL A 436 -15.47 5.43 -30.73
C VAL A 436 -14.58 4.90 -29.59
N GLY A 437 -14.99 5.17 -28.36
CA GLY A 437 -14.30 4.65 -27.16
C GLY A 437 -12.83 5.07 -27.10
N LYS A 438 -11.93 4.09 -27.02
CA LYS A 438 -10.48 4.29 -26.82
C LYS A 438 -9.75 4.81 -28.07
N GLU A 439 -10.36 4.68 -29.24
CA GLU A 439 -9.79 5.13 -30.51
C GLU A 439 -10.24 6.55 -30.89
N MET A 440 -10.88 7.26 -29.97
CA MET A 440 -11.35 8.61 -30.21
C MET A 440 -10.18 9.59 -30.37
N VAL A 441 -10.24 10.37 -31.45
CA VAL A 441 -9.29 11.43 -31.79
C VAL A 441 -10.05 12.74 -31.94
N PHE A 442 -9.56 13.79 -31.28
CA PHE A 442 -10.10 15.14 -31.38
C PHE A 442 -9.37 15.92 -32.45
N HIS A 443 -10.12 16.71 -33.22
CA HIS A 443 -9.62 17.48 -34.35
C HIS A 443 -10.02 18.94 -34.25
N ASN A 444 -9.27 19.76 -35.00
CA ASN A 444 -9.47 21.20 -35.11
C ASN A 444 -9.39 21.90 -33.74
N CYS A 445 -8.36 21.57 -32.97
CA CYS A 445 -8.11 22.14 -31.65
C CYS A 445 -7.29 23.43 -31.76
N THR A 446 -7.93 24.57 -31.54
CA THR A 446 -7.34 25.91 -31.70
C THR A 446 -6.13 26.16 -30.79
N CYS A 447 -6.15 25.68 -29.54
CA CYS A 447 -5.05 25.88 -28.59
C CYS A 447 -3.81 25.03 -28.87
N ILE A 448 -3.88 24.08 -29.83
CA ILE A 448 -2.74 23.29 -30.31
C ILE A 448 -2.05 24.02 -31.47
N GLY A 449 -2.82 24.75 -32.29
CA GLY A 449 -2.37 25.46 -33.49
C GLY A 449 -1.48 26.69 -33.22
N ASP A 450 -1.53 27.27 -32.02
CA ASP A 450 -0.71 28.44 -31.61
C ASP A 450 0.80 28.11 -31.39
N SER A 451 1.26 26.91 -31.80
CA SER A 451 2.67 26.53 -31.72
C SER A 451 3.50 27.22 -32.82
N PRO A 452 4.78 27.56 -32.59
CA PRO A 452 5.63 28.28 -33.54
C PRO A 452 5.97 27.51 -34.85
N PHE A 453 5.38 26.33 -35.06
CA PHE A 453 5.58 25.50 -36.24
C PHE A 453 4.28 25.37 -37.06
N PRO A 454 4.18 25.99 -38.25
CA PRO A 454 2.94 26.14 -39.03
C PRO A 454 2.45 24.86 -39.76
N TYR A 455 2.98 23.68 -39.40
CA TYR A 455 2.62 22.38 -40.00
C TYR A 455 2.26 21.31 -38.95
N ALA A 456 1.90 21.71 -37.75
CA ALA A 456 1.46 20.79 -36.71
C ALA A 456 0.01 20.33 -36.96
N ASN A 457 -0.22 19.02 -37.05
CA ASN A 457 -1.57 18.46 -37.05
C ASN A 457 -2.32 18.93 -35.77
N MET A 458 -3.45 19.61 -35.95
CA MET A 458 -4.30 20.16 -34.87
C MET A 458 -5.17 19.07 -34.22
N SER A 459 -4.59 17.90 -34.00
CA SER A 459 -5.26 16.72 -33.47
C SER A 459 -4.72 16.33 -32.11
N ALA A 460 -5.59 15.81 -31.26
CA ALA A 460 -5.22 15.27 -29.95
C ALA A 460 -5.86 13.90 -29.73
N VAL A 461 -5.15 13.07 -28.96
CA VAL A 461 -5.60 11.72 -28.57
C VAL A 461 -5.94 11.68 -27.09
N LEU A 462 -6.75 10.70 -26.70
CA LEU A 462 -7.15 10.49 -25.30
C LEU A 462 -5.95 10.25 -24.37
N GLY A 463 -6.05 10.77 -23.15
CA GLY A 463 -5.10 10.54 -22.06
C GLY A 463 -3.95 11.53 -22.01
N GLN A 464 -3.03 11.30 -21.08
CA GLN A 464 -1.87 12.17 -20.87
C GLN A 464 -0.73 11.84 -21.84
N CYS A 465 0.07 12.84 -22.21
CA CYS A 465 1.25 12.59 -23.02
C CYS A 465 2.28 11.73 -22.28
N PRO A 466 2.98 10.82 -22.99
CA PRO A 466 4.02 9.99 -22.38
C PRO A 466 5.13 10.87 -21.77
N ARG A 467 5.65 10.44 -20.63
CA ARG A 467 6.81 11.08 -20.00
C ARG A 467 8.08 10.82 -20.83
N LYS A 468 9.09 11.68 -20.66
CA LYS A 468 10.38 11.55 -21.37
C LYS A 468 11.08 10.23 -21.02
N SER A 469 11.89 9.72 -21.94
CA SER A 469 12.64 8.45 -21.80
C SER A 469 13.58 8.41 -20.59
N ASP A 470 14.09 9.56 -20.13
CA ASP A 470 14.96 9.65 -18.94
C ASP A 470 14.25 9.18 -17.66
N CYS A 471 12.92 9.26 -17.63
CA CYS A 471 12.10 8.78 -16.51
C CYS A 471 12.21 7.26 -16.34
N ASP A 472 12.35 6.49 -17.43
CA ASP A 472 12.45 5.03 -17.35
C ASP A 472 13.78 4.57 -16.72
N TYR A 473 14.88 5.27 -16.98
CA TYR A 473 16.18 4.95 -16.36
C TYR A 473 16.15 5.29 -14.88
N MET A 474 15.71 6.50 -14.51
CA MET A 474 15.54 6.90 -13.10
C MET A 474 14.61 5.94 -12.37
N PHE A 475 13.48 5.56 -12.98
CA PHE A 475 12.54 4.62 -12.39
C PHE A 475 13.19 3.27 -11.99
N LYS A 476 14.08 2.73 -12.82
CA LYS A 476 14.80 1.47 -12.50
C LYS A 476 15.70 1.61 -11.27
N PHE A 477 16.38 2.75 -11.09
CA PHE A 477 17.16 3.00 -9.87
C PHE A 477 16.28 3.16 -8.64
N TYR A 478 15.16 3.87 -8.77
CA TYR A 478 14.19 4.01 -7.67
C TYR A 478 13.67 2.65 -7.22
N MET A 479 13.34 1.75 -8.15
CA MET A 479 12.90 0.40 -7.82
C MET A 479 14.00 -0.41 -7.13
N ALA A 480 15.25 -0.32 -7.58
CA ALA A 480 16.37 -1.00 -6.94
C ALA A 480 16.61 -0.50 -5.50
N ASP A 481 16.53 0.81 -5.27
CA ASP A 481 16.70 1.45 -3.96
C ASP A 481 15.61 1.01 -2.96
N ILE A 482 14.34 0.97 -3.40
CA ILE A 482 13.25 0.51 -2.54
C ILE A 482 13.35 -0.99 -2.23
N SER A 483 13.77 -1.79 -3.20
CA SER A 483 13.87 -3.24 -3.02
C SER A 483 14.94 -3.63 -1.98
N ASP A 484 16.08 -2.93 -2.01
CA ASP A 484 17.14 -3.05 -1.01
C ASP A 484 16.60 -2.77 0.39
N TRP A 485 15.82 -1.70 0.49
CA TRP A 485 15.26 -1.22 1.74
C TRP A 485 14.13 -2.08 2.33
N GLU A 486 13.21 -2.60 1.49
CA GLU A 486 12.11 -3.47 1.94
C GLU A 486 12.61 -4.75 2.63
N THR A 487 13.79 -5.23 2.27
CA THR A 487 14.36 -6.47 2.83
C THR A 487 15.18 -6.27 4.11
N ASP A 488 15.80 -5.11 4.29
CA ASP A 488 16.53 -4.77 5.53
C ASP A 488 15.62 -4.72 6.78
N ILE A 489 14.33 -4.41 6.60
CA ILE A 489 13.32 -4.43 7.67
C ILE A 489 12.85 -5.87 7.99
N LEU A 490 12.85 -6.74 6.99
CA LEU A 490 12.29 -8.09 7.06
C LEU A 490 13.29 -9.11 7.64
N ILE A 491 14.59 -8.86 7.48
CA ILE A 491 15.66 -9.74 7.95
C ILE A 491 15.99 -9.43 9.41
N CYS A 492 15.25 -10.05 10.33
CA CYS A 492 15.58 -10.57 11.69
C CYS A 492 16.68 -9.96 12.62
N SER A 493 17.46 -8.95 12.25
CA SER A 493 18.60 -8.44 13.03
C SER A 493 18.18 -7.61 14.25
N PHE A 494 17.01 -6.97 14.22
CA PHE A 494 16.54 -6.07 15.30
C PHE A 494 16.00 -6.81 16.54
N ASN A 495 15.25 -7.90 16.35
CA ASN A 495 14.67 -8.67 17.47
C ASN A 495 15.76 -9.38 18.31
N CYS A 496 16.87 -9.80 17.67
CA CYS A 496 17.98 -10.44 18.37
C CYS A 496 18.76 -9.48 19.28
N TYR A 497 18.99 -8.23 18.85
CA TYR A 497 19.62 -7.20 19.69
C TYR A 497 18.73 -6.84 20.87
N PHE A 498 17.46 -6.59 20.57
CA PHE A 498 16.42 -6.32 21.55
C PHE A 498 16.37 -7.34 22.69
N LEU A 499 16.34 -8.63 22.34
CA LEU A 499 16.30 -9.71 23.33
C LEU A 499 17.60 -9.86 24.12
N ARG A 500 18.72 -9.28 23.68
CA ARG A 500 20.02 -9.32 24.39
C ARG A 500 20.23 -8.10 25.29
N SER A 501 19.62 -6.95 24.99
CA SER A 501 19.74 -5.72 25.79
C SER A 501 18.81 -5.67 27.03
N ILE A 502 17.95 -6.68 27.20
CA ILE A 502 16.90 -6.71 28.22
C ILE A 502 17.11 -7.91 29.14
N ASN A 503 16.97 -7.67 30.45
CA ASN A 503 17.04 -8.72 31.46
C ASN A 503 16.04 -9.84 31.15
N PRO A 504 16.41 -11.12 31.34
CA PRO A 504 15.56 -12.28 31.02
C PRO A 504 14.12 -12.19 31.53
N GLU A 505 13.96 -11.68 32.75
CA GLU A 505 12.66 -11.55 33.42
C GLU A 505 11.73 -10.50 32.80
N LEU A 506 12.27 -9.54 32.03
CA LEU A 506 11.51 -8.43 31.43
C LEU A 506 11.28 -8.59 29.92
N LYS A 507 11.82 -9.63 29.28
CA LYS A 507 11.81 -9.76 27.80
C LYS A 507 10.40 -9.86 27.21
N SER A 508 9.51 -10.63 27.83
CA SER A 508 8.13 -10.81 27.36
C SER A 508 7.32 -9.51 27.49
N LEU A 509 7.42 -8.83 28.63
CA LEU A 509 6.82 -7.51 28.84
C LEU A 509 7.34 -6.50 27.84
N ALA A 510 8.67 -6.49 27.64
CA ALA A 510 9.31 -5.60 26.69
C ALA A 510 8.85 -5.81 25.26
N LEU A 511 8.76 -7.06 24.79
CA LEU A 511 8.24 -7.42 23.47
C LEU A 511 6.79 -6.93 23.32
N GLY A 512 5.96 -7.16 24.33
CA GLY A 512 4.56 -6.73 24.34
C GLY A 512 4.41 -5.20 24.25
N VAL A 513 5.17 -4.45 25.06
CA VAL A 513 5.20 -2.98 25.04
C VAL A 513 5.75 -2.47 23.70
N HIS A 514 6.79 -3.11 23.16
CA HIS A 514 7.38 -2.75 21.87
C HIS A 514 6.37 -2.90 20.72
N ILE A 515 5.71 -4.05 20.62
CA ILE A 515 4.66 -4.31 19.61
C ILE A 515 3.52 -3.30 19.77
N LEU A 516 3.06 -3.05 20.99
CA LEU A 516 1.99 -2.09 21.26
C LEU A 516 2.36 -0.68 20.77
N LEU A 517 3.56 -0.20 21.09
CA LEU A 517 4.04 1.13 20.70
C LEU A 517 4.26 1.24 19.20
N ILE A 518 4.80 0.21 18.55
CA ILE A 518 4.94 0.17 17.09
C ILE A 518 3.57 0.24 16.42
N ARG A 519 2.61 -0.59 16.85
CA ARG A 519 1.28 -0.65 16.24
C ARG A 519 0.52 0.67 16.43
N THR A 520 0.67 1.30 17.60
CA THR A 520 -0.01 2.56 17.95
C THR A 520 0.63 3.78 17.29
N LEU A 521 1.96 3.94 17.37
CA LEU A 521 2.68 5.15 16.95
C LEU A 521 3.39 5.00 15.60
N GLY A 522 3.81 3.78 15.27
CA GLY A 522 4.39 3.42 13.97
C GLY A 522 3.36 2.97 12.94
N GLY A 523 2.17 2.53 13.38
CA GLY A 523 1.12 1.97 12.55
C GLY A 523 0.12 3.01 12.03
N ILE A 524 -0.61 3.63 12.97
CA ILE A 524 -1.82 4.40 12.66
C ILE A 524 -1.53 5.83 12.15
N PRO A 525 -0.73 6.67 12.84
CA PRO A 525 -0.45 8.04 12.38
C PRO A 525 0.18 8.17 10.98
N PRO A 526 1.17 7.35 10.57
CA PRO A 526 1.94 7.57 9.34
C PRO A 526 1.10 7.66 8.08
N ALA A 527 0.20 6.70 7.86
CA ALA A 527 -0.64 6.72 6.68
C ALA A 527 -1.51 7.98 6.62
N ILE A 528 -2.00 8.47 7.77
CA ILE A 528 -2.85 9.67 7.87
C ILE A 528 -2.06 10.94 7.55
N TYR A 529 -0.94 11.17 8.24
CA TYR A 529 -0.20 12.42 8.07
C TYR A 529 0.56 12.46 6.74
N PHE A 530 1.07 11.33 6.23
CA PHE A 530 1.66 11.29 4.90
C PHE A 530 0.59 11.45 3.81
N GLY A 531 -0.61 10.90 4.00
CA GLY A 531 -1.75 11.20 3.14
C GLY A 531 -2.09 12.70 3.13
N ALA A 532 -2.10 13.34 4.30
CA ALA A 532 -2.31 14.79 4.40
C ALA A 532 -1.20 15.63 3.75
N LEU A 533 0.06 15.16 3.82
CA LEU A 533 1.18 15.80 3.12
C LEU A 533 1.04 15.68 1.60
N ILE A 534 0.62 14.52 1.08
CA ILE A 534 0.31 14.33 -0.34
C ILE A 534 -0.85 15.25 -0.77
N ASP A 535 -1.90 15.34 0.04
CA ASP A 535 -3.04 16.21 -0.26
C ASP A 535 -2.64 17.68 -0.36
N ARG A 536 -1.62 18.13 0.40
CA ARG A 536 -1.07 19.50 0.29
C ARG A 536 -0.31 19.76 -1.01
N THR A 537 0.20 18.73 -1.68
CA THR A 537 0.86 18.88 -2.98
C THR A 537 -0.13 18.90 -4.14
N CYS A 538 -1.43 18.75 -3.86
CA CYS A 538 -2.46 18.74 -4.89
C CYS A 538 -2.58 20.08 -5.62
N LEU A 539 -2.43 20.05 -6.95
CA LEU A 539 -2.65 21.18 -7.84
C LEU A 539 -4.10 21.23 -8.36
N LYS A 540 -4.70 20.06 -8.61
CA LYS A 540 -6.07 19.93 -9.13
C LYS A 540 -6.88 18.89 -8.37
N TRP A 541 -7.83 19.37 -7.56
CA TRP A 541 -8.82 18.52 -6.89
C TRP A 541 -9.91 18.05 -7.85
N GLY A 542 -10.33 16.78 -7.69
CA GLY A 542 -11.60 16.29 -8.21
C GLY A 542 -12.78 16.87 -7.41
N THR A 543 -13.99 16.74 -7.96
CA THR A 543 -15.22 17.13 -7.28
C THR A 543 -16.05 15.90 -6.97
N ASN A 544 -16.38 15.68 -5.70
CA ASN A 544 -17.20 14.55 -5.31
C ASN A 544 -18.66 14.76 -5.74
N GLN A 545 -19.49 13.71 -5.65
CA GLN A 545 -20.90 13.73 -6.07
C GLN A 545 -21.76 14.76 -5.30
N CYS A 546 -21.29 15.20 -4.13
CA CYS A 546 -21.92 16.20 -3.27
C CYS A 546 -21.36 17.62 -3.47
N GLY A 547 -20.50 17.83 -4.48
CA GLY A 547 -19.91 19.15 -4.79
C GLY A 547 -18.71 19.56 -3.92
N GLY A 548 -18.26 18.69 -3.02
CA GLY A 548 -17.08 18.89 -2.18
C GLY A 548 -15.77 18.45 -2.84
N ARG A 549 -14.65 18.58 -2.11
CA ARG A 549 -13.32 18.13 -2.58
C ARG A 549 -13.28 16.61 -2.70
N GLY A 550 -12.82 16.13 -3.86
CA GLY A 550 -12.69 14.73 -4.20
C GLY A 550 -11.25 14.19 -4.11
N ALA A 551 -10.94 13.14 -4.87
CA ALA A 551 -9.57 12.66 -5.04
C ALA A 551 -8.78 13.63 -5.92
N CYS A 552 -7.48 13.81 -5.64
CA CYS A 552 -6.67 14.73 -6.39
C CYS A 552 -6.16 14.13 -7.72
N ARG A 553 -6.27 14.91 -8.80
CA ARG A 553 -5.98 14.50 -10.20
C ARG A 553 -4.56 14.84 -10.65
N ILE A 554 -3.98 15.93 -10.15
CA ILE A 554 -2.62 16.39 -10.46
C ILE A 554 -1.93 16.85 -9.19
N TYR A 555 -0.66 16.45 -9.03
CA TYR A 555 0.19 16.84 -7.91
C TYR A 555 1.40 17.64 -8.38
N ASP A 556 1.89 18.52 -7.52
CA ASP A 556 3.18 19.18 -7.69
C ASP A 556 4.28 18.12 -7.56
N SER A 557 4.98 17.87 -8.66
CA SER A 557 5.99 16.82 -8.74
C SER A 557 7.20 17.06 -7.84
N ILE A 558 7.55 18.30 -7.51
CA ILE A 558 8.70 18.62 -6.63
C ILE A 558 8.29 18.42 -5.18
N ALA A 559 7.14 18.97 -4.79
CA ALA A 559 6.63 18.81 -3.44
C ALA A 559 6.35 17.33 -3.13
N PHE A 560 5.78 16.57 -4.08
CA PHE A 560 5.53 15.14 -3.90
C PHE A 560 6.85 14.34 -3.78
N ARG A 561 7.89 14.71 -4.54
CA ARG A 561 9.23 14.13 -4.37
C ARG A 561 9.82 14.39 -2.99
N LEU A 562 9.65 15.59 -2.44
CA LEU A 562 10.10 15.90 -1.07
C LEU A 562 9.35 15.06 -0.03
N VAL A 563 8.05 14.83 -0.21
CA VAL A 563 7.27 13.94 0.67
C VAL A 563 7.79 12.49 0.55
N ASN A 564 8.10 12.02 -0.65
CA ASN A 564 8.68 10.69 -0.85
C ASN A 564 10.07 10.55 -0.19
N LEU A 565 10.92 11.58 -0.30
CA LEU A 565 12.22 11.61 0.36
C LEU A 565 12.09 11.56 1.90
N GLN A 566 11.05 12.17 2.47
CA GLN A 566 10.80 12.04 3.91
C GLN A 566 10.49 10.58 4.32
N TRP A 567 9.78 9.81 3.49
CA TRP A 567 9.53 8.37 3.75
C TRP A 567 10.83 7.58 3.80
N LEU A 568 11.68 7.80 2.79
CA LEU A 568 12.98 7.16 2.68
C LEU A 568 13.88 7.58 3.85
N ASP A 569 13.99 8.87 4.16
CA ASP A 569 14.86 9.38 5.22
C ASP A 569 14.47 8.86 6.61
N HIS A 570 13.17 8.84 6.93
CA HIS A 570 12.64 8.31 8.19
C HIS A 570 12.99 6.83 8.40
N THR A 571 13.36 6.11 7.35
CA THR A 571 13.59 4.66 7.45
C THR A 571 15.03 4.27 7.16
N CYS A 572 15.74 5.05 6.36
CA CYS A 572 17.15 4.88 6.04
C CYS A 572 18.08 5.30 7.20
N GLN A 573 17.78 6.40 7.90
CA GLN A 573 18.63 6.84 9.02
C GLN A 573 18.71 5.81 10.16
N PRO A 574 17.60 5.19 10.60
CA PRO A 574 17.68 4.27 11.72
C PRO A 574 18.12 2.85 11.30
N SER A 575 17.97 2.44 10.03
CA SER A 575 18.52 1.17 9.52
C SER A 575 20.04 1.20 9.49
N ARG A 576 20.63 2.33 9.07
CA ARG A 576 22.08 2.57 9.14
C ARG A 576 22.61 2.55 10.58
N PHE A 577 21.91 3.19 11.52
CA PHE A 577 22.28 3.13 12.93
C PHE A 577 22.36 1.68 13.45
N SER A 578 21.45 0.81 13.00
CA SER A 578 21.45 -0.61 13.37
C SER A 578 22.59 -1.41 12.73
N TRP A 579 22.84 -1.21 11.43
CA TRP A 579 23.94 -1.85 10.71
C TRP A 579 25.30 -1.49 11.32
N ASP A 580 25.53 -0.19 11.56
CA ASP A 580 26.75 0.28 12.21
C ASP A 580 26.83 -0.31 13.62
N SER A 581 25.73 -0.31 14.38
CA SER A 581 25.68 -0.95 15.71
C SER A 581 26.03 -2.45 15.67
N HIS A 582 25.60 -3.21 14.66
CA HIS A 582 25.92 -4.63 14.50
C HIS A 582 27.41 -4.87 14.25
N VAL A 583 28.04 -4.05 13.39
CA VAL A 583 29.48 -4.11 13.11
C VAL A 583 30.29 -3.72 14.36
N PHE A 584 29.86 -2.68 15.08
CA PHE A 584 30.54 -2.20 16.29
C PHE A 584 30.34 -3.11 17.51
N TYR A 585 29.21 -3.81 17.63
CA TYR A 585 28.94 -4.72 18.77
C TYR A 585 29.87 -5.94 18.78
N HIS A 586 30.34 -6.37 17.61
CA HIS A 586 31.38 -7.39 17.50
C HIS A 586 32.80 -6.86 17.78
N SER A 587 32.98 -5.55 17.98
CA SER A 587 34.30 -4.91 17.99
C SER A 587 34.65 -4.08 19.24
N ILE A 588 33.69 -3.60 20.07
CA ILE A 588 33.99 -2.62 21.15
C ILE A 588 33.12 -2.83 22.43
N PRO A 589 33.63 -2.59 23.67
CA PRO A 589 32.86 -2.69 24.91
C PRO A 589 31.78 -1.58 25.08
N LEU A 590 30.73 -1.93 25.84
CA LEU A 590 29.45 -1.20 26.05
C LEU A 590 29.55 0.27 26.50
N SER A 591 30.70 0.78 26.96
CA SER A 591 30.86 2.13 27.51
C SER A 591 31.00 3.23 26.44
N SER A 592 31.18 2.87 25.17
CA SER A 592 31.49 3.81 24.09
C SER A 592 30.26 4.32 23.31
N HIS A 593 29.06 3.78 23.58
CA HIS A 593 27.84 4.07 22.80
C HIS A 593 27.28 5.49 22.98
N LEU A 594 27.60 6.18 24.09
CA LEU A 594 27.12 7.56 24.35
C LEU A 594 27.81 8.60 23.44
N ASN A 595 29.06 8.36 23.04
CA ASN A 595 29.81 9.24 22.14
C ASN A 595 29.30 9.18 20.69
N ILE A 596 28.76 8.02 20.28
CA ILE A 596 28.13 7.84 18.96
C ILE A 596 26.83 8.67 18.89
N PHE A 597 26.04 8.71 19.96
CA PHE A 597 24.81 9.51 20.03
C PHE A 597 25.07 11.03 19.93
N LEU A 598 26.13 11.54 20.58
CA LEU A 598 26.52 12.95 20.48
C LEU A 598 27.07 13.31 19.09
N TYR A 599 27.73 12.36 18.41
CA TYR A 599 28.20 12.53 17.04
C TYR A 599 27.02 12.69 16.06
N PHE A 600 26.00 11.83 16.16
CA PHE A 600 24.82 11.89 15.28
C PHE A 600 23.83 13.03 15.63
N SER A 601 23.70 13.41 16.91
CA SER A 601 22.91 14.59 17.30
C SER A 601 23.47 15.90 16.74
N ARG A 602 24.80 15.99 16.57
CA ARG A 602 25.46 17.12 15.88
C ARG A 602 25.14 17.17 14.39
N ILE A 603 24.96 16.03 13.73
CA ILE A 603 24.54 15.95 12.32
C ILE A 603 23.10 16.46 12.18
N PHE A 604 22.21 16.08 13.09
CA PHE A 604 20.80 16.53 13.14
C PHE A 604 20.68 18.06 13.29
N TYR A 605 21.53 18.68 14.12
CA TYR A 605 21.51 20.13 14.34
C TYR A 605 22.06 20.93 13.14
N ILE A 606 23.01 20.37 12.38
CA ILE A 606 23.62 21.04 11.21
C ILE A 606 22.63 21.08 10.02
N SER A 607 21.79 20.05 9.83
CA SER A 607 20.78 20.00 8.75
C SER A 607 19.70 21.11 8.86
N ILE A 608 19.48 21.68 10.05
CA ILE A 608 18.38 22.62 10.30
C ILE A 608 18.80 24.10 10.09
N LYS A 609 20.11 24.41 10.05
CA LYS A 609 20.59 25.80 10.23
C LYS A 609 21.62 26.25 9.17
N LYS A 610 21.24 26.37 7.90
CA LYS A 610 22.00 27.21 6.95
C LYS A 610 21.08 28.09 6.10
N LYS A 611 21.09 29.39 6.38
CA LYS A 611 20.39 30.45 5.64
C LYS A 611 21.29 30.94 4.51
N ASN A 612 20.77 31.02 3.28
CA ASN A 612 21.49 31.60 2.14
C ASN A 612 21.56 33.15 2.28
N PRO A 613 22.50 33.87 1.64
CA PRO A 613 22.59 35.35 1.69
C PRO A 613 21.34 36.10 1.21
N THR A 614 20.43 35.40 0.51
CA THR A 614 19.14 35.93 0.02
C THR A 614 17.94 35.61 0.94
N GLY A 615 18.17 35.04 2.13
CA GLY A 615 17.13 34.86 3.15
C GLY A 615 16.19 33.66 2.99
N ARG A 616 16.35 32.82 1.94
CA ARG A 616 15.60 31.56 1.81
C ARG A 616 16.27 30.41 2.58
N ILE A 617 15.45 29.63 3.30
CA ILE A 617 15.86 28.38 3.96
C ILE A 617 16.01 27.31 2.88
N LEU A 618 17.21 26.77 2.71
CA LEU A 618 17.51 25.68 1.79
C LEU A 618 17.76 24.44 2.63
N TYR A 619 16.95 23.39 2.45
CA TYR A 619 17.27 22.07 3.00
C TYR A 619 18.41 21.49 2.16
N VAL A 620 19.64 21.58 2.67
CA VAL A 620 20.82 20.97 2.04
C VAL A 620 21.29 19.84 2.95
N CYS A 621 21.02 18.60 2.54
CA CYS A 621 21.67 17.42 3.12
C CYS A 621 23.14 17.42 2.67
N TYR A 622 24.00 18.09 3.45
CA TYR A 622 25.45 17.93 3.34
C TYR A 622 25.86 16.83 4.31
N ILE A 623 26.19 15.63 3.81
CA ILE A 623 26.91 14.64 4.61
C ILE A 623 28.34 14.60 4.08
N CYS A 624 29.25 15.21 4.85
CA CYS A 624 30.68 15.18 4.59
C CYS A 624 31.17 13.73 4.57
N PHE A 625 31.81 13.37 3.47
CA PHE A 625 32.75 12.27 3.40
C PHE A 625 33.96 12.61 4.28
N ARG A 626 34.10 11.97 5.43
CA ARG A 626 35.41 11.61 5.98
C ARG A 626 35.32 10.44 6.94
#